data_AF-A0A959UR48-F1
#
_entry.id   AF-A0A959UR48-F1
#
_cell.length_a   1.000
_cell.length_b   1.000
_cell.length_c   1.000
_cell.angle_alpha   90.00
_cell.angle_beta   90.00
_cell.angle_gamma   90.00
#
_symmetry.space_group_name_H-M   'P 1'
#
loop_
_entity.id
_entity.type
_entity.pdbx_description
1 polymer ?
#
loop_
_entity_poly.entity_id
_entity_poly.type
_entity_poly.pdbx_seq_one_letter_code
_entity_poly.pdbx_strand_id
1 'polypeptide(L)'
;MPIMLRIPCLLLVLLPSFLGAQHLTYAEWQWQSVRDMRLAPRYGERQKNPEQLASDSAFVAQTLAVIPDRQQASDHLVDLGFEQLREGNMTHAMYRFNQAYLVEPENPAIYRGYGAFFMALDR
;
A
#
# COMPACT_ATOMS: atom_id res chain seq x y z
N MET A 1 13.36 -57.79 -33.28
CA MET A 1 13.02 -56.38 -33.58
C MET A 1 12.33 -55.79 -32.35
N PRO A 2 12.81 -54.68 -31.77
CA PRO A 2 12.27 -54.12 -30.52
C PRO A 2 11.13 -53.14 -30.82
N ILE A 3 10.02 -53.19 -30.09
CA ILE A 3 8.97 -52.16 -30.15
C ILE A 3 8.57 -51.73 -28.73
N MET A 4 9.21 -50.62 -28.34
CA MET A 4 8.71 -49.47 -27.57
C MET A 4 7.73 -49.68 -26.40
N LEU A 5 8.31 -49.51 -25.21
CA LEU A 5 7.71 -48.93 -24.02
C LEU A 5 6.99 -47.60 -24.39
N ARG A 6 5.67 -47.51 -24.16
CA ARG A 6 4.92 -46.26 -24.25
C ARG A 6 4.55 -45.79 -22.85
N ILE A 7 5.40 -44.94 -22.29
CA ILE A 7 5.09 -44.11 -21.13
C ILE A 7 4.07 -43.06 -21.60
N PRO A 8 2.82 -43.01 -21.08
CA PRO A 8 1.97 -41.87 -21.35
C PRO A 8 2.57 -40.66 -20.64
N CYS A 9 3.04 -39.74 -21.46
CA CYS A 9 3.64 -38.47 -21.10
C CYS A 9 2.66 -37.69 -20.19
N LEU A 10 3.05 -37.49 -18.94
CA LEU A 10 2.38 -36.61 -17.99
C LEU A 10 2.43 -35.19 -18.58
N LEU A 11 1.31 -34.68 -19.10
CA LEU A 11 1.23 -33.30 -19.57
C LEU A 11 1.08 -32.39 -18.35
N LEU A 12 2.20 -32.14 -17.67
CA LEU A 12 2.31 -31.17 -16.60
C LEU A 12 2.27 -29.79 -17.26
N VAL A 13 1.06 -29.22 -17.38
CA VAL A 13 0.86 -27.85 -17.86
C VAL A 13 1.53 -26.92 -16.86
N LEU A 14 2.77 -26.54 -17.13
CA LEU A 14 3.44 -25.41 -16.51
C LEU A 14 2.67 -24.16 -16.95
N LEU A 15 1.61 -23.82 -16.22
CA LEU A 15 1.05 -22.47 -16.27
C LEU A 15 2.21 -21.54 -15.90
N PRO A 16 2.67 -20.65 -16.80
CA PRO A 16 3.66 -19.66 -16.41
C PRO A 16 3.04 -18.84 -15.29
N SER A 17 3.57 -19.01 -14.08
CA SER A 17 3.28 -18.13 -12.97
C SER A 17 3.82 -16.76 -13.37
N PHE A 18 2.98 -15.92 -13.97
CA PHE A 18 3.26 -14.50 -14.09
C PHE A 18 3.20 -13.91 -12.67
N LEU A 19 4.23 -14.18 -11.87
CA LEU A 19 4.57 -13.43 -10.66
C LEU A 19 5.28 -12.15 -11.11
N GLY A 20 4.61 -11.38 -11.98
CA GLY A 20 4.94 -9.97 -12.11
C GLY A 20 4.21 -9.25 -11.00
N ALA A 21 4.93 -8.51 -10.15
CA ALA A 21 4.29 -7.51 -9.31
C ALA A 21 3.40 -6.66 -10.22
N GLN A 22 2.07 -6.78 -10.05
CA GLN A 22 1.13 -6.04 -10.89
C GLN A 22 1.42 -4.56 -10.67
N HIS A 23 1.95 -3.90 -11.70
CA HIS A 23 2.19 -2.47 -11.65
C HIS A 23 0.84 -1.78 -11.57
N LEU A 24 0.54 -1.17 -10.42
CA LEU A 24 -0.72 -0.44 -10.22
C LEU A 24 -0.72 0.76 -11.16
N THR A 25 -1.58 0.76 -12.17
CA THR A 25 -1.74 1.93 -13.05
C THR A 25 -2.52 3.03 -12.35
N TYR A 26 -2.39 4.27 -12.82
CA TYR A 26 -3.21 5.39 -12.32
C TYR A 26 -4.71 5.10 -12.45
N ALA A 27 -5.15 4.53 -13.58
CA ALA A 27 -6.55 4.20 -13.80
C ALA A 27 -7.07 3.17 -12.79
N GLU A 28 -6.29 2.12 -12.51
CA GLU A 28 -6.65 1.11 -11.50
C GLU A 28 -6.65 1.72 -10.09
N TRP A 29 -5.63 2.52 -9.75
CA TRP A 29 -5.59 3.25 -8.48
C TRP A 29 -6.83 4.12 -8.30
N GLN A 30 -7.25 4.86 -9.33
CA GLN A 30 -8.43 5.73 -9.27
C GLN A 30 -9.68 4.92 -8.93
N TRP A 31 -9.88 3.77 -9.57
CA TRP A 31 -11.00 2.88 -9.28
C TRP A 31 -10.92 2.28 -7.87
N GLN A 32 -9.73 1.85 -7.45
CA GLN A 32 -9.51 1.27 -6.14
C GLN A 32 -9.69 2.28 -5.01
N SER A 33 -9.20 3.52 -5.16
CA SER A 33 -9.30 4.58 -4.16
C SER A 33 -10.73 5.06 -3.94
N VAL A 34 -11.59 4.97 -4.96
CA VAL A 34 -13.04 5.18 -4.80
C VAL A 34 -13.65 4.12 -3.88
N ARG A 35 -13.24 2.85 -4.02
CA ARG A 35 -13.77 1.72 -3.26
C ARG A 35 -13.19 1.59 -1.85
N ASP A 36 -11.89 1.80 -1.71
CA ASP A 36 -11.15 1.76 -0.45
C ASP A 36 -10.55 3.15 -0.17
N MET A 37 -11.17 3.90 0.74
CA MET A 37 -10.70 5.24 1.09
C MET A 37 -9.26 5.26 1.60
N ARG A 38 -8.74 4.15 2.14
CA ARG A 38 -7.36 4.08 2.63
C ARG A 38 -6.32 4.23 1.51
N LEU A 39 -6.72 4.10 0.26
CA LEU A 39 -5.89 4.33 -0.92
C LEU A 39 -5.99 5.75 -1.48
N ALA A 40 -6.94 6.55 -1.00
CA ALA A 40 -7.01 7.97 -1.34
C ALA A 40 -6.15 8.76 -0.35
N PRO A 41 -5.32 9.71 -0.82
CA PRO A 41 -4.59 10.62 0.06
C PRO A 41 -5.53 11.26 1.09
N ARG A 42 -5.12 11.29 2.36
CA ARG A 42 -5.91 11.82 3.48
C ARG A 42 -7.29 11.16 3.59
N TYR A 43 -7.36 9.88 3.26
CA TYR A 43 -8.62 9.11 3.20
C TYR A 43 -9.66 9.70 2.23
N GLY A 44 -9.21 10.53 1.28
CA GLY A 44 -10.07 11.25 0.34
C GLY A 44 -10.97 12.30 1.00
N GLU A 45 -10.65 12.78 2.20
CA GLU A 45 -11.47 13.73 2.97
C GLU A 45 -12.93 13.24 3.17
N ARG A 46 -13.13 11.92 3.14
CA ARG A 46 -14.45 11.31 3.25
C ARG A 46 -14.88 11.22 4.70
N GLN A 47 -16.18 11.40 4.95
CA GLN A 47 -16.76 11.17 6.26
C GLN A 47 -16.55 9.71 6.68
N LYS A 48 -15.98 9.52 7.87
CA LYS A 48 -15.78 8.21 8.49
C LYS A 48 -16.95 7.86 9.39
N ASN A 49 -17.28 6.57 9.46
CA ASN A 49 -18.28 6.04 10.40
C ASN A 49 -17.68 5.87 11.81
N PRO A 50 -18.50 5.61 12.85
CA PRO A 50 -18.00 5.48 14.22
C PRO A 50 -16.93 4.39 14.39
N GLU A 51 -17.06 3.26 13.69
CA GLU A 51 -16.10 2.15 13.78
C GLU A 51 -14.73 2.54 13.19
N GLN A 52 -14.72 3.27 12.08
CA GLN A 52 -13.51 3.78 11.45
C GLN A 52 -12.83 4.83 12.34
N LEU A 53 -13.59 5.74 12.95
CA LEU A 53 -13.06 6.74 13.89
C LEU A 53 -12.46 6.08 15.14
N ALA A 54 -13.10 5.03 15.65
CA ALA A 54 -12.55 4.24 16.76
C ALA A 54 -11.25 3.54 16.35
N SER A 55 -11.20 2.96 15.14
CA SER A 55 -9.99 2.34 14.60
C SER A 55 -8.84 3.34 14.42
N ASP A 56 -9.12 4.54 13.88
CA ASP A 56 -8.10 5.60 13.75
C ASP A 56 -7.55 6.00 15.12
N SER A 57 -8.45 6.20 16.09
CA SER A 57 -8.07 6.60 17.46
C SER A 57 -7.19 5.55 18.13
N ALA A 58 -7.54 4.26 17.96
CA ALA A 58 -6.75 3.16 18.47
C ALA A 58 -5.35 3.08 17.81
N PHE A 59 -5.27 3.29 16.50
CA PHE A 59 -4.01 3.33 15.77
C PHE A 59 -3.10 4.46 16.27
N VAL A 60 -3.63 5.68 16.38
CA VAL A 60 -2.87 6.83 16.88
C VAL A 60 -2.39 6.59 18.32
N ALA A 61 -3.27 6.09 19.20
CA ALA A 61 -2.89 5.77 20.58
C ALA A 61 -1.76 4.73 20.67
N GLN A 62 -1.84 3.65 19.88
CA GLN A 62 -0.80 2.62 19.84
C GLN A 62 0.53 3.14 19.28
N THR A 63 0.46 3.97 18.25
CA THR A 63 1.66 4.59 17.65
C THR A 63 2.36 5.49 18.66
N LEU A 64 1.60 6.35 19.34
CA LEU A 64 2.14 7.31 20.32
C LEU A 64 2.56 6.64 21.64
N ALA A 65 2.10 5.42 21.93
CA ALA A 65 2.63 4.63 23.04
C ALA A 65 4.06 4.16 22.78
N VAL A 66 4.47 4.01 21.51
CA VAL A 66 5.83 3.59 21.11
C VAL A 66 6.72 4.81 20.82
N ILE A 67 6.18 5.80 20.10
CA ILE A 67 6.87 7.05 19.73
C ILE A 67 6.01 8.23 20.21
N PRO A 68 6.23 8.76 21.44
CA PRO A 68 5.34 9.76 22.03
C PRO A 68 5.31 11.12 21.31
N ASP A 69 6.38 11.47 20.58
CA ASP A 69 6.43 12.69 19.80
C ASP A 69 5.69 12.51 18.47
N ARG A 70 4.63 13.30 18.25
CA ARG A 70 3.76 13.18 17.07
C ARG A 70 4.50 13.41 15.75
N GLN A 71 5.37 14.40 15.72
CA GLN A 71 6.14 14.73 14.53
C GLN A 71 7.08 13.57 14.18
N GLN A 72 7.84 13.06 15.14
CA GLN A 72 8.72 11.91 14.97
C GLN A 72 7.96 10.64 14.59
N ALA A 73 6.79 10.39 15.19
CA ALA A 73 5.94 9.24 14.85
C ALA A 73 5.41 9.33 13.41
N SER A 74 5.00 10.52 12.98
CA SER A 74 4.56 10.79 11.61
C SER A 74 5.72 10.64 10.62
N ASP A 75 6.90 11.19 10.93
CA ASP A 75 8.10 11.03 10.10
C ASP A 75 8.49 9.57 9.94
N HIS A 76 8.44 8.78 11.02
CA HIS A 76 8.69 7.34 10.95
C HIS A 76 7.70 6.61 10.00
N LEU A 77 6.42 6.98 10.04
CA LEU A 77 5.42 6.42 9.13
C LEU A 77 5.66 6.86 7.68
N VAL A 78 6.11 8.09 7.44
CA VAL A 78 6.52 8.55 6.11
C VAL A 78 7.70 7.73 5.59
N ASP A 79 8.72 7.48 6.42
CA ASP A 79 9.88 6.66 6.05
C ASP A 79 9.44 5.24 5.66
N LEU A 80 8.57 4.61 6.46
CA LEU A 80 7.98 3.32 6.12
C LEU A 80 7.20 3.37 4.79
N GLY A 81 6.51 4.47 4.49
CA GLY A 81 5.83 4.66 3.21
C GLY A 81 6.81 4.67 2.03
N PHE A 82 7.95 5.35 2.18
CA PHE A 82 9.01 5.34 1.16
C PHE A 82 9.68 3.98 1.00
N GLU A 83 9.88 3.23 2.09
CA GLU A 83 10.38 1.86 2.03
C GLU A 83 9.45 0.97 1.21
N GLN A 84 8.14 1.01 1.48
CA GLN A 84 7.13 0.28 0.72
C GLN A 84 7.13 0.70 -0.76
N LEU A 85 7.28 2.00 -1.04
CA LEU A 85 7.31 2.50 -2.41
C LEU A 85 8.53 1.98 -3.19
N ARG A 86 9.70 1.93 -2.55
CA ARG A 86 10.94 1.39 -3.14
C ARG A 86 10.83 -0.11 -3.43
N GLU A 87 10.01 -0.83 -2.68
CA GLU A 87 9.71 -2.25 -2.90
C GLU A 87 8.59 -2.48 -3.94
N GLY A 88 7.97 -1.42 -4.46
CA GLY A 88 6.83 -1.52 -5.38
C GLY A 88 5.50 -1.83 -4.69
N ASN A 89 5.45 -1.82 -3.36
CA ASN A 89 4.26 -2.10 -2.55
C ASN A 89 3.34 -0.88 -2.47
N MET A 90 2.80 -0.45 -3.61
CA MET A 90 2.03 0.80 -3.78
C MET A 90 0.92 0.97 -2.73
N THR A 91 0.05 -0.04 -2.59
CA THR A 91 -1.06 -0.04 -1.60
C THR A 91 -0.56 0.25 -0.19
N HIS A 92 0.51 -0.42 0.24
CA HIS A 92 1.05 -0.27 1.58
C HIS A 92 1.77 1.07 1.77
N ALA A 93 2.43 1.59 0.72
CA ALA A 93 3.01 2.92 0.75
C ALA A 93 1.95 4.00 1.04
N MET A 94 0.83 3.99 0.30
CA MET A 94 -0.26 4.93 0.54
C MET A 94 -0.88 4.78 1.93
N TYR A 95 -1.01 3.55 2.44
CA TYR A 95 -1.49 3.32 3.81
C TYR A 95 -0.60 4.01 4.84
N ARG A 96 0.73 3.90 4.69
CA ARG A 96 1.69 4.52 5.62
C ARG A 96 1.66 6.04 5.56
N PHE A 97 1.58 6.63 4.36
CA PHE A 97 1.44 8.09 4.23
C PHE A 97 0.12 8.60 4.83
N ASN A 98 -0.98 7.89 4.63
CA ASN A 98 -2.27 8.23 5.23
C ASN A 98 -2.26 8.07 6.76
N GLN A 99 -1.57 7.06 7.28
CA GLN A 99 -1.38 6.88 8.71
C GLN A 99 -0.53 8.00 9.32
N ALA A 100 0.52 8.45 8.62
CA ALA A 100 1.30 9.63 9.03
C ALA A 100 0.40 10.87 9.14
N TYR A 101 -0.53 11.05 8.19
CA TYR A 101 -1.55 12.11 8.25
C TYR A 101 -2.50 11.99 9.44
N LEU A 102 -2.91 10.79 9.84
CA LEU A 102 -3.71 10.61 11.07
C LEU A 102 -2.94 11.05 12.32
N VAL A 103 -1.64 10.81 12.35
CA VAL A 103 -0.78 11.08 13.51
C VAL A 103 -0.35 12.54 13.58
N GLU A 104 -0.01 13.17 12.46
CA GLU A 104 0.35 14.59 12.43
C GLU A 104 -0.04 15.21 11.07
N PRO A 105 -1.27 15.75 10.96
CA PRO A 105 -1.77 16.34 9.71
C PRO A 105 -0.93 17.51 9.18
N GLU A 106 -0.20 18.20 10.07
CA GLU A 106 0.63 19.36 9.72
C GLU A 106 2.02 18.95 9.19
N ASN A 107 2.39 17.67 9.23
CA ASN A 107 3.70 17.23 8.77
C ASN A 107 3.86 17.41 7.24
N PRO A 108 4.75 18.31 6.77
CA PRO A 108 4.93 18.56 5.34
C PRO A 108 5.54 17.37 4.58
N ALA A 109 6.19 16.43 5.27
CA ALA A 109 6.80 15.25 4.66
C ALA A 109 5.78 14.32 4.01
N ILE A 110 4.53 14.31 4.52
CA ILE A 110 3.43 13.51 3.99
C ILE A 110 3.14 13.89 2.53
N TYR A 111 3.11 15.19 2.22
CA TYR A 111 2.83 15.68 0.87
C TYR A 111 3.94 15.31 -0.12
N ARG A 112 5.20 15.24 0.35
CA ARG A 112 6.29 14.68 -0.46
C ARG A 112 6.07 13.19 -0.73
N GLY A 113 5.60 12.44 0.27
CA GLY A 113 5.21 11.03 0.12
C GLY A 113 4.11 10.82 -0.93
N TYR A 114 3.03 11.61 -0.87
CA TYR A 114 1.97 11.57 -1.89
C TYR A 114 2.50 11.90 -3.29
N GLY A 115 3.34 12.95 -3.42
CA GLY A 115 3.95 13.30 -4.70
C GLY A 115 4.80 12.16 -5.26
N ALA A 116 5.65 11.56 -4.43
CA ALA A 116 6.47 10.41 -4.81
C ALA A 116 5.63 9.19 -5.23
N PHE A 117 4.53 8.92 -4.53
CA PHE A 117 3.60 7.86 -4.87
C PHE A 117 3.03 8.04 -6.28
N PHE A 118 2.50 9.22 -6.61
CA PHE A 118 1.95 9.47 -7.95
C PHE A 118 3.02 9.47 -9.04
N MET A 119 4.21 10.01 -8.76
CA MET A 119 5.35 9.89 -9.67
C MET A 119 5.76 8.44 -9.95
N ALA A 120 5.53 7.53 -9.01
CA ALA A 120 5.81 6.11 -9.19
C ALA A 120 4.69 5.37 -9.93
N LEU A 121 3.42 5.81 -9.83
CA LEU A 121 2.31 5.26 -10.60
C LEU A 121 2.42 5.53 -12.10
N ASP A 122 3.01 6.68 -12.47
CA ASP A 122 3.11 7.14 -13.86
C ASP A 122 4.38 6.66 -14.58
N ARG A 123 5.17 5.76 -13.96
CA ARG A 123 6.43 5.22 -14.52
C ARG A 123 6.26 3.89 -15.25
#